data_AF-A0A5K1BFP5-F1
#
_entry.id   AF-A0A5K1BFP5-F1
#
_cell.length_a   1.000
_cell.length_b   1.000
_cell.length_c   1.000
_cell.angle_alpha   90.00
_cell.angle_beta   90.00
_cell.angle_gamma   90.00
#
_symmetry.space_group_name_H-M   'P 1'
#
loop_
_entity.id
_entity.type
_entity.pdbx_description
1 polymer ?
#
loop_
_entity_poly.entity_id
_entity_poly.type
_entity_poly.pdbx_seq_one_letter_code
_entity_poly.pdbx_strand_id
1 'polypeptide(L)' 'PSHKTFMIKKKLAKKMRQNRPIPHWIRMRTDNTI' A
#
# COMPACT_ATOMS: atom_id res chain seq x y z
N PRO A 1 -4.19 -5.13 -20.94
CA PRO A 1 -4.38 -3.74 -21.43
C PRO A 1 -3.07 -2.93 -21.35
N SER A 2 -2.44 -2.70 -22.51
CA SER A 2 -1.15 -2.00 -22.64
C SER A 2 -1.28 -0.48 -22.52
N HIS A 3 -2.30 0.13 -23.14
CA HIS A 3 -2.57 1.57 -23.01
C HIS A 3 -3.58 1.84 -21.89
N LYS A 4 -3.13 2.60 -20.89
CA LYS A 4 -3.92 3.02 -19.73
C LYS A 4 -3.91 4.54 -19.62
N THR A 5 -5.03 5.12 -19.22
CA THR A 5 -5.12 6.55 -18.92
C THR A 5 -4.24 6.91 -17.71
N PHE A 6 -3.85 8.18 -17.61
CA PHE A 6 -3.01 8.68 -16.51
C PHE A 6 -3.63 8.41 -15.13
N MET A 7 -4.95 8.57 -15.01
CA MET A 7 -5.67 8.31 -13.76
C MET A 7 -5.55 6.85 -13.31
N ILE A 8 -5.63 5.90 -14.24
CA ILE A 8 -5.44 4.47 -13.93
C ILE A 8 -3.98 4.21 -13.55
N LYS A 9 -3.01 4.77 -14.26
CA LYS A 9 -1.58 4.63 -13.92
C LYS A 9 -1.27 5.13 -12.50
N LYS A 10 -1.81 6.30 -12.13
CA LYS A 10 -1.66 6.87 -10.77
C LYS A 10 -2.26 5.96 -9.69
N LYS A 11 -3.45 5.40 -9.95
CA LYS A 11 -4.10 4.44 -9.04
C LYS A 11 -3.28 3.17 -8.87
N LEU A 12 -2.78 2.60 -9.97
CA LEU A 12 -1.95 1.39 -9.94
C LEU A 12 -0.63 1.63 -9.19
N ALA A 13 0.06 2.75 -9.45
CA ALA A 13 1.27 3.11 -8.73
C ALA A 13 1.03 3.30 -7.22
N LYS A 14 -0.11 3.87 -6.82
CA LYS A 14 -0.49 3.96 -5.40
C LYS A 14 -0.70 2.57 -4.78
N LYS A 15 -1.39 1.66 -5.49
CA LYS A 15 -1.66 0.30 -5.00
C LYS A 15 -0.39 -0.53 -4.87
N MET A 16 0.54 -0.42 -5.82
CA MET A 16 1.85 -1.08 -5.71
C MET A 16 2.61 -0.63 -4.46
N ARG A 17 2.62 0.68 -4.16
CA ARG A 17 3.28 1.21 -2.94
C ARG A 17 2.59 0.80 -1.63
N GLN A 18 1.28 0.54 -1.66
CA GLN A 18 0.52 0.07 -0.51
C GLN A 18 0.75 -1.41 -0.22
N ASN A 19 1.14 -2.20 -1.22
CA ASN A 19 1.39 -3.64 -1.07
C ASN A 19 2.76 -3.88 -0.40
N ARG A 20 2.86 -3.55 0.88
CA ARG A 20 4.04 -3.76 1.72
C ARG A 20 3.64 -4.26 3.10
N PRO A 21 4.47 -5.10 3.75
CA PRO A 21 4.17 -5.62 5.07
C PRO A 21 4.13 -4.50 6.13
N ILE A 22 3.39 -4.75 7.20
CA ILE A 22 3.27 -3.83 8.33
C ILE A 22 4.63 -3.71 9.03
N PRO A 23 5.14 -2.48 9.28
CA PRO A 23 6.38 -2.26 10.03
C PRO A 23 6.35 -2.86 11.43
N HIS A 24 7.48 -3.42 11.86
CA HIS A 24 7.58 -4.17 13.12
C HIS A 24 7.24 -3.34 14.36
N TRP A 25 7.68 -2.08 14.42
CA TRP A 25 7.40 -1.21 15.57
C TRP A 25 5.90 -0.93 15.78
N ILE A 26 5.07 -1.05 14.73
CA ILE A 26 3.62 -0.94 14.87
C ILE A 26 3.07 -2.12 15.67
N ARG A 27 3.63 -3.32 15.46
CA ARG A 27 3.24 -4.52 16.23
C ARG A 27 3.63 -4.43 17.71
N MET A 28 4.65 -3.64 18.03
CA MET A 28 5.14 -3.46 19.40
C MET A 28 4.38 -2.39 20.19
N ARG A 29 3.40 -1.70 19.60
CA ARG A 29 2.61 -0.68 20.30
C ARG A 29 1.71 -1.35 21.35
N THR A 30 1.59 -0.73 22.53
CA THR A 30 0.65 -1.18 23.57
C THR A 30 -0.77 -1.13 23.05
N ASP A 31 -1.58 -2.13 23.42
CA ASP A 31 -2.96 -2.32 22.95
C ASP A 31 -3.13 -2.45 21.43
N ASN A 32 -2.08 -2.89 20.72
CA ASN A 32 -2.19 -3.19 19.30
C ASN A 32 -2.94 -4.52 19.07
N THR A 33 -4.14 -4.46 18.50
CA THR A 33 -4.94 -5.62 18.06
C THR A 33 -4.79 -5.95 16.57
N ILE A 34 -3.96 -5.17 15.86
CA ILE A 34 -3.61 -5.36 14.44
C ILE A 34 -2.87 -6.68 14.24
#